data_AF-A0A382IWW5-F1
#
_entry.id   AF-A0A382IWW5-F1
#
_cell.length_a   1.000
_cell.length_b   1.000
_cell.length_c   1.000
_cell.angle_alpha   90.00
_cell.angle_beta   90.00
_cell.angle_gamma   90.00
#
_symmetry.space_group_name_H-M   'P 1'
#
loop_
_entity.id
_entity.type
_entity.pdbx_description
1 polymer ?
#
loop_
_entity_poly.entity_id
_entity_poly.type
_entity_poly.pdbx_seq_one_letter_code
_entity_poly.pdbx_strand_id
1 'polypeptide(L)'
;QLMLGLPADDEKRFIKSVADVISLEPDFVRLYPTLVLRHTSLYSLYIKGLYVPWSMERTLTALKGAIKSFRNTGISVIRVGLQPDSSLKDNLVAGPFHPSLRYLVDCQIALDLMVEKVLSLNHVPNKIFFRAPKRSVSIYAGNRRENLRLLKKQFGLDEVGLCGEEECHQLELVV
;
A
#
# COMPACT_ATOMS: atom_id res chain seq x y z
N GLN A 1 15.59 -1.86 -8.91
CA GLN A 1 14.17 -2.27 -9.07
C GLN A 1 13.96 -3.52 -8.25
N LEU A 2 12.80 -3.66 -7.59
CA LEU A 2 12.47 -4.84 -6.80
C LEU A 2 11.09 -5.38 -7.22
N MET A 3 11.01 -6.70 -7.39
CA MET A 3 9.77 -7.41 -7.69
C MET A 3 9.37 -8.24 -6.49
N LEU A 4 8.06 -8.30 -6.21
CA LEU A 4 7.49 -9.14 -5.16
C LEU A 4 6.60 -10.23 -5.75
N GLY A 5 6.63 -11.40 -5.13
CA GLY A 5 5.84 -12.55 -5.54
C GLY A 5 6.37 -13.27 -6.76
N LEU A 6 7.69 -13.29 -6.96
CA LEU A 6 8.33 -14.16 -7.95
C LEU A 6 8.13 -15.65 -7.57
N PRO A 7 8.38 -16.60 -8.49
CA PRO A 7 8.39 -18.02 -8.12
C PRO A 7 9.29 -18.31 -6.91
N ALA A 8 8.77 -19.09 -5.96
CA ALA A 8 9.39 -19.40 -4.66
C ALA A 8 9.62 -18.19 -3.72
N ASP A 9 9.06 -17.03 -4.03
CA ASP A 9 9.12 -15.85 -3.16
C ASP A 9 8.07 -15.91 -2.04
N ASP A 10 8.45 -15.37 -0.89
CA ASP A 10 7.63 -15.27 0.32
C ASP A 10 7.91 -13.95 1.06
N GLU A 11 7.13 -13.65 2.09
CA GLU A 11 7.25 -12.41 2.85
C GLU A 11 8.64 -12.24 3.47
N LYS A 12 9.24 -13.32 3.99
CA LYS A 12 10.55 -13.25 4.64
C LYS A 12 11.65 -12.97 3.61
N ARG A 13 11.59 -13.62 2.46
CA ARG A 13 12.50 -13.39 1.34
C ARG A 13 12.38 -11.98 0.82
N PHE A 14 11.16 -11.49 0.60
CA PHE A 14 10.94 -10.12 0.14
C PHE A 14 11.44 -9.08 1.16
N ILE A 15 11.16 -9.27 2.46
CA ILE A 15 11.68 -8.40 3.54
C ILE A 15 13.21 -8.40 3.52
N LYS A 16 13.84 -9.58 3.37
CA LYS A 16 15.30 -9.68 3.23
C LYS A 16 15.79 -8.89 2.00
N SER A 17 15.16 -9.05 0.85
CA SER A 17 15.52 -8.29 -0.36
C SER A 17 15.36 -6.79 -0.17
N VAL A 18 14.36 -6.32 0.58
CA VAL A 18 14.23 -4.90 0.95
C VAL A 18 15.43 -4.45 1.79
N ALA A 19 15.81 -5.22 2.81
CA ALA A 19 16.98 -4.91 3.64
C ALA A 19 18.29 -4.91 2.84
N ASP A 20 18.47 -5.90 1.96
CA ASP A 20 19.63 -6.00 1.05
C ASP A 20 19.66 -4.82 0.08
N VAL A 21 18.52 -4.30 -0.38
CA VAL A 21 18.49 -3.11 -1.25
C VAL A 21 18.78 -1.83 -0.46
N ILE A 22 18.32 -1.72 0.79
CA ILE A 22 18.63 -0.58 1.66
C ILE A 22 20.14 -0.47 1.89
N SER A 23 20.82 -1.59 2.12
CA SER A 23 22.28 -1.59 2.35
C SER A 23 23.11 -1.21 1.11
N LEU A 24 22.51 -1.22 -0.08
CA LEU A 24 23.12 -0.70 -1.31
C LEU A 24 22.99 0.82 -1.45
N GLU A 25 22.24 1.48 -0.58
CA GLU A 25 22.03 2.94 -0.55
C GLU A 25 21.65 3.57 -1.92
N PRO A 26 20.67 3.02 -2.66
CA PRO A 26 20.28 3.61 -3.94
C PRO A 26 19.56 4.95 -3.74
N ASP A 27 19.69 5.86 -4.71
CA ASP A 27 18.93 7.12 -4.72
C ASP A 27 17.41 6.89 -4.72
N PHE A 28 16.97 5.84 -5.43
CA PHE A 28 15.56 5.48 -5.53
C PHE A 28 15.32 4.01 -5.86
N VAL A 29 14.09 3.56 -5.58
CA VAL A 29 13.61 2.23 -5.92
C VAL A 29 12.27 2.25 -6.66
N ARG A 30 12.01 1.16 -7.39
CA ARG A 30 10.75 0.88 -8.08
C ARG A 30 10.26 -0.48 -7.62
N LEU A 31 8.99 -0.57 -7.21
CA LEU A 31 8.37 -1.78 -6.67
C LEU A 31 7.30 -2.29 -7.63
N TYR A 32 7.39 -3.56 -8.04
CA TYR A 32 6.43 -4.16 -8.96
C TYR A 32 5.93 -5.52 -8.48
N PRO A 33 4.61 -5.71 -8.31
CA PRO A 33 4.08 -7.04 -8.14
C PRO A 33 4.37 -7.88 -9.39
N THR A 34 4.69 -9.14 -9.18
CA THR A 34 4.83 -10.10 -10.26
C THR A 34 3.44 -10.42 -10.82
N LEU A 35 3.28 -10.24 -12.13
CA LEU A 35 2.05 -10.54 -12.87
C LEU A 35 2.30 -11.69 -13.84
N VAL A 36 1.28 -12.50 -14.06
CA VAL A 36 1.28 -13.54 -15.09
C VAL A 36 0.77 -12.93 -16.38
N LEU A 37 1.65 -12.82 -17.38
CA LEU A 37 1.31 -12.33 -18.72
C LEU A 37 1.37 -13.47 -19.73
N ARG A 38 0.49 -13.44 -20.74
CA ARG A 38 0.54 -14.37 -21.88
C ARG A 38 1.94 -14.37 -22.51
N HIS A 39 2.31 -15.50 -23.09
CA HIS A 39 3.60 -15.67 -23.79
C HIS A 39 4.84 -15.49 -22.91
N THR A 40 4.72 -15.64 -21.59
CA THR A 40 5.87 -15.66 -20.66
C THR A 40 6.10 -17.04 -20.07
N SER A 41 7.33 -17.31 -19.62
CA SER A 41 7.62 -18.53 -18.86
C SER A 41 6.77 -18.66 -17.59
N LEU A 42 6.39 -17.52 -16.99
CA LEU A 42 5.54 -17.49 -15.81
C LEU A 42 4.12 -17.95 -16.11
N TYR A 43 3.59 -17.66 -17.30
CA TYR A 43 2.32 -18.22 -17.76
C TYR A 43 2.38 -19.74 -17.87
N SER A 44 3.47 -20.28 -18.42
CA SER A 44 3.68 -21.73 -18.50
C SER A 44 3.73 -22.41 -17.12
N LEU A 45 4.28 -21.73 -16.11
CA LEU A 45 4.27 -22.23 -14.72
C LEU A 45 2.87 -22.12 -14.10
N TYR A 46 2.17 -21.01 -14.34
CA TYR A 46 0.81 -20.77 -13.83
C TYR A 46 -0.20 -21.80 -14.35
N ILE A 47 -0.23 -22.06 -15.66
CA ILE A 47 -1.14 -23.04 -16.26
C ILE A 47 -0.86 -24.48 -15.79
N LYS A 48 0.38 -24.78 -15.38
CA LYS A 48 0.78 -26.08 -14.81
C LYS A 48 0.51 -26.18 -13.30
N GLY A 49 0.01 -25.11 -12.66
CA GLY A 49 -0.17 -25.05 -11.20
C GLY A 49 1.14 -24.96 -10.41
N LEU A 50 2.28 -24.74 -11.08
CA LEU A 50 3.61 -24.67 -10.46
C LEU A 50 3.94 -23.28 -9.90
N TYR A 51 3.12 -22.28 -10.22
CA TYR A 51 3.22 -20.93 -9.70
C TYR A 51 1.83 -20.35 -9.47
N VAL A 52 1.62 -19.78 -8.29
CA VAL A 52 0.41 -19.03 -7.95
C VAL A 52 0.84 -17.61 -7.60
N PRO A 53 0.37 -16.58 -8.33
CA PRO A 53 0.71 -15.21 -8.01
C PRO A 53 0.10 -14.81 -6.66
N TRP A 54 0.73 -13.84 -5.99
CA TRP A 54 0.22 -13.33 -4.72
C TRP A 54 -1.17 -12.71 -4.87
N SER A 55 -1.97 -12.77 -3.80
CA SER A 55 -3.24 -12.06 -3.73
C SER A 55 -3.02 -10.56 -3.62
N MET A 56 -4.03 -9.77 -3.99
CA MET A 56 -3.99 -8.32 -3.86
C MET A 56 -3.70 -7.89 -2.41
N GLU A 57 -4.38 -8.47 -1.44
CA GLU A 57 -4.21 -8.15 -0.02
C GLU A 57 -2.78 -8.44 0.48
N ARG A 58 -2.25 -9.62 0.13
CA ARG A 58 -0.87 -10.02 0.45
C ARG A 58 0.14 -9.03 -0.13
N THR A 59 -0.05 -8.67 -1.40
CA THR A 59 0.80 -7.69 -2.11
C THR A 59 0.72 -6.30 -1.49
N LEU A 60 -0.47 -5.80 -1.15
CA LEU A 60 -0.62 -4.49 -0.51
C LEU A 60 0.09 -4.44 0.85
N THR A 61 -0.05 -5.50 1.65
CA THR A 61 0.63 -5.62 2.95
C THR A 61 2.16 -5.59 2.80
N ALA A 62 2.70 -6.36 1.87
CA ALA A 62 4.15 -6.39 1.61
C ALA A 62 4.68 -5.04 1.09
N LEU A 63 3.97 -4.42 0.14
CA LEU A 63 4.33 -3.10 -0.38
C LEU A 63 4.26 -2.02 0.71
N LYS A 64 3.26 -2.06 1.59
CA LYS A 64 3.15 -1.17 2.75
C LYS A 64 4.42 -1.24 3.61
N GLY A 65 4.83 -2.45 3.97
CA GLY A 65 6.07 -2.68 4.72
C GLY A 65 7.30 -2.13 4.02
N ALA A 66 7.51 -2.51 2.76
CA ALA A 66 8.66 -2.05 1.97
C ALA A 66 8.71 -0.51 1.84
N ILE A 67 7.59 0.13 1.55
CA ILE A 67 7.51 1.59 1.43
C ILE A 67 7.85 2.28 2.77
N LYS A 68 7.35 1.77 3.90
CA LYS A 68 7.73 2.30 5.23
C LYS A 68 9.24 2.15 5.46
N SER A 69 9.82 0.98 5.14
CA SER A 69 11.27 0.74 5.29
C SER A 69 12.11 1.71 4.47
N PHE A 70 11.82 1.89 3.17
CA PHE A 70 12.57 2.83 2.33
C PHE A 70 12.39 4.29 2.77
N ARG A 71 11.18 4.70 3.18
CA ARG A 71 10.93 6.06 3.68
C ARG A 71 11.76 6.36 4.93
N ASN A 72 11.87 5.40 5.85
CA ASN A 72 12.64 5.57 7.09
C ASN A 72 14.14 5.72 6.86
N THR A 73 14.65 5.29 5.71
CA THR A 73 16.07 5.41 5.33
C THR A 73 16.32 6.52 4.31
N GLY A 74 15.32 7.36 4.01
CA GLY A 74 15.44 8.44 3.03
C GLY A 74 15.46 7.98 1.56
N ILE A 75 15.28 6.70 1.26
CA ILE A 75 15.30 6.15 -0.10
C ILE A 75 13.94 6.39 -0.76
N SER A 76 13.95 7.05 -1.92
CA SER A 76 12.71 7.42 -2.61
C SER A 76 12.08 6.23 -3.35
N VAL A 77 10.81 5.92 -3.04
CA VAL A 77 10.01 4.97 -3.83
C VAL A 77 9.27 5.72 -4.94
N ILE A 78 9.87 5.75 -6.14
CA ILE A 78 9.38 6.57 -7.26
C ILE A 78 8.28 5.89 -8.08
N ARG A 79 8.12 4.57 -7.96
CA ARG A 79 7.09 3.82 -8.69
C ARG A 79 6.63 2.60 -7.92
N VAL A 80 5.31 2.38 -7.92
CA VAL A 80 4.66 1.20 -7.35
C VAL A 80 3.61 0.72 -8.34
N GLY A 81 3.80 -0.49 -8.87
CA GLY A 81 2.92 -1.08 -9.88
C GLY A 81 3.28 -0.73 -11.32
N LEU A 82 2.68 -1.49 -12.24
CA LEU A 82 2.91 -1.40 -13.68
C LEU A 82 1.98 -0.37 -14.35
N GLN A 83 2.41 0.19 -15.48
CA GLN A 83 1.59 1.14 -16.24
C GLN A 83 0.49 0.36 -16.99
N PRO A 84 -0.77 0.81 -16.94
CA PRO A 84 -1.90 0.11 -17.55
C PRO A 84 -2.01 0.40 -19.07
N ASP A 85 -1.01 0.02 -19.86
CA ASP A 85 -1.07 0.13 -21.33
C ASP A 85 -1.93 -1.00 -21.95
N SER A 86 -2.22 -0.89 -23.26
CA SER A 86 -3.03 -1.88 -23.99
C SER A 86 -2.39 -3.26 -23.95
N SER A 87 -1.08 -3.34 -24.18
CA SER A 87 -0.33 -4.60 -24.16
C SER A 87 -0.49 -5.32 -22.82
N LEU A 88 -0.36 -4.62 -21.69
CA LEU A 88 -0.55 -5.20 -20.38
C LEU A 88 -1.99 -5.69 -20.18
N LYS A 89 -2.98 -4.90 -20.58
CA LYS A 89 -4.40 -5.28 -20.43
C LYS A 89 -4.75 -6.51 -21.26
N ASP A 90 -4.25 -6.59 -22.49
CA ASP A 90 -4.57 -7.68 -23.42
C ASP A 90 -3.86 -8.99 -23.02
N ASN A 91 -2.69 -8.88 -22.39
CA ASN A 91 -1.88 -10.03 -22.01
C ASN A 91 -1.97 -10.43 -20.54
N LEU A 92 -2.61 -9.64 -19.67
CA LEU A 92 -2.73 -9.98 -18.25
C LEU A 92 -3.60 -11.23 -18.06
N VAL A 93 -3.03 -12.26 -17.47
CA VAL A 93 -3.72 -13.52 -17.15
C VAL A 93 -4.09 -13.58 -15.68
N ALA A 94 -3.15 -13.28 -14.78
CA ALA A 94 -3.37 -13.35 -13.34
C ALA A 94 -2.38 -12.48 -12.56
N GLY A 95 -2.71 -12.22 -11.30
CA GLY A 95 -1.84 -11.53 -10.34
C GLY A 95 -2.40 -10.18 -9.87
N PRO A 96 -1.73 -9.55 -8.90
CA PRO A 96 -2.27 -8.42 -8.16
C PRO A 96 -2.04 -7.11 -8.92
N PHE A 97 -2.89 -6.89 -9.93
CA PHE A 97 -2.88 -5.68 -10.74
C PHE A 97 -3.97 -4.69 -10.32
N HIS A 98 -3.58 -3.42 -10.17
CA HIS A 98 -4.52 -2.31 -10.05
C HIS A 98 -3.88 -1.05 -10.67
N PRO A 99 -4.60 -0.27 -11.50
CA PRO A 99 -4.07 0.95 -12.11
C PRO A 99 -3.55 1.97 -11.09
N SER A 100 -4.19 2.03 -9.91
CA SER A 100 -3.84 2.93 -8.81
C SER A 100 -3.21 2.20 -7.63
N LEU A 101 -2.37 1.19 -7.87
CA LEU A 101 -1.79 0.36 -6.79
C LEU A 101 -1.09 1.21 -5.71
N ARG A 102 -0.32 2.22 -6.12
CA ARG A 102 0.31 3.17 -5.19
C ARG A 102 -0.70 3.81 -4.22
N TYR A 103 -1.82 4.30 -4.76
CA TYR A 103 -2.88 4.93 -3.96
C TYR A 103 -3.46 3.95 -2.93
N LEU A 104 -3.69 2.69 -3.31
CA LEU A 104 -4.20 1.67 -2.38
C LEU A 104 -3.23 1.41 -1.22
N VAL A 105 -1.93 1.32 -1.51
CA VAL A 105 -0.91 1.12 -0.46
C VAL A 105 -0.80 2.37 0.42
N ASP A 106 -0.82 3.57 -0.16
CA ASP A 106 -0.79 4.83 0.60
C ASP A 106 -2.03 4.96 1.50
N CYS A 107 -3.21 4.48 1.07
CA CYS A 107 -4.41 4.43 1.93
C CYS A 107 -4.21 3.54 3.15
N GLN A 108 -3.55 2.37 3.00
CA GLN A 108 -3.27 1.50 4.14
C GLN A 108 -2.21 2.10 5.08
N ILE A 109 -1.19 2.79 4.55
CA ILE A 109 -0.22 3.53 5.37
C ILE A 109 -0.92 4.64 6.15
N ALA A 110 -1.84 5.36 5.49
CA ALA A 110 -2.62 6.41 6.14
C ALA A 110 -3.52 5.87 7.25
N LEU A 111 -4.13 4.69 7.05
CA LEU A 111 -4.90 4.02 8.09
C LEU A 111 -4.03 3.69 9.31
N ASP A 112 -2.84 3.12 9.12
CA ASP A 112 -1.90 2.84 10.23
C ASP A 112 -1.62 4.14 11.03
N LEU A 113 -1.34 5.25 10.35
CA LEU A 113 -1.09 6.54 11.00
C LEU A 113 -2.31 7.08 11.76
N MET A 114 -3.51 6.93 11.19
CA MET A 114 -4.75 7.34 11.87
C MET A 114 -5.00 6.50 13.13
N VAL A 115 -4.78 5.18 13.05
CA VAL A 115 -4.88 4.25 14.17
C VAL A 115 -3.88 4.63 15.26
N GLU A 116 -2.62 4.89 14.90
CA GLU A 116 -1.58 5.33 15.84
C GLU A 116 -1.98 6.61 16.58
N LYS A 117 -2.58 7.59 15.89
CA LYS A 117 -3.08 8.82 16.54
C LYS A 117 -4.22 8.55 17.51
N VAL A 118 -5.17 7.70 17.16
CA VAL A 118 -6.28 7.35 18.07
C VAL A 118 -5.76 6.61 19.31
N LEU A 119 -4.82 5.68 19.13
CA LEU A 119 -4.20 4.93 20.23
C LEU A 119 -3.33 5.80 21.15
N SER A 120 -2.88 6.97 20.68
CA SER A 120 -2.13 7.93 21.49
C SER A 120 -3.01 8.72 22.47
N LEU A 121 -4.34 8.62 22.36
CA LEU A 121 -5.25 9.24 23.30
C LEU A 121 -5.30 8.44 24.61
N ASN A 122 -5.29 9.14 25.74
CA ASN A 122 -5.52 8.52 27.05
C ASN A 122 -6.93 7.89 27.15
N HIS A 123 -7.90 8.51 26.49
CA HIS A 123 -9.27 8.03 26.40
C HIS A 123 -9.81 8.29 24.99
N VAL A 124 -10.36 7.26 24.36
CA VAL A 124 -10.92 7.36 23.01
C VAL A 124 -12.37 7.84 23.13
N PRO A 125 -12.72 9.04 22.63
CA PRO A 125 -14.10 9.53 22.66
C PRO A 125 -14.98 8.73 21.69
N ASN A 126 -16.31 8.85 21.83
CA ASN A 126 -17.25 8.22 20.89
C ASN A 126 -17.22 8.85 19.49
N LYS A 127 -16.69 10.07 19.35
CA LYS A 127 -16.57 10.80 18.09
C LYS A 127 -15.17 11.33 17.91
N ILE A 128 -14.62 11.17 16.72
CA ILE A 128 -13.30 11.70 16.37
C ILE A 128 -13.34 12.44 15.04
N PHE A 129 -12.54 13.49 14.92
CA PHE A 129 -12.39 14.26 13.69
C PHE A 129 -10.92 14.35 13.30
N PHE A 130 -10.62 14.18 12.02
CA PHE A 130 -9.28 14.39 11.50
C PHE A 130 -9.24 15.64 10.63
N ARG A 131 -8.15 16.40 10.73
CA ARG A 131 -7.74 17.40 9.76
C ARG A 131 -6.60 16.84 8.93
N ALA A 132 -6.67 17.00 7.63
CA ALA A 132 -5.63 16.54 6.72
C ALA A 132 -5.36 17.57 5.62
N PRO A 133 -4.18 17.53 5.00
CA PRO A 133 -3.92 18.31 3.80
C PRO A 133 -4.98 18.01 2.73
N LYS A 134 -5.57 19.06 2.15
CA LYS A 134 -6.65 18.95 1.13
C LYS A 134 -6.33 17.94 0.00
N ARG A 135 -5.08 17.92 -0.46
CA ARG A 135 -4.57 17.00 -1.50
C ARG A 135 -4.51 15.52 -1.09
N SER A 136 -4.50 15.23 0.20
CA SER A 136 -4.33 13.88 0.75
C SER A 136 -5.62 13.32 1.35
N VAL A 137 -6.73 14.08 1.35
CA VAL A 137 -8.02 13.66 1.92
C VAL A 137 -8.47 12.31 1.36
N SER A 138 -8.32 12.08 0.05
CA SER A 138 -8.71 10.80 -0.58
C SER A 138 -7.88 9.62 -0.07
N ILE A 139 -6.62 9.84 0.31
CA ILE A 139 -5.73 8.83 0.86
C ILE A 139 -6.16 8.48 2.30
N TYR A 140 -6.42 9.50 3.12
CA TYR A 140 -6.87 9.31 4.50
C TYR A 140 -8.28 8.73 4.58
N ALA A 141 -9.19 9.16 3.72
CA ALA A 141 -10.52 8.56 3.61
C ALA A 141 -10.43 7.08 3.24
N GLY A 142 -9.43 6.70 2.43
CA GLY A 142 -9.26 5.37 1.88
C GLY A 142 -10.11 5.15 0.64
N ASN A 143 -9.77 4.12 -0.13
CA ASN A 143 -10.57 3.71 -1.30
C ASN A 143 -12.02 3.47 -0.88
N ARG A 144 -12.98 4.13 -1.52
CA ARG A 144 -14.41 4.07 -1.15
C ARG A 144 -14.68 4.38 0.34
N ARG A 145 -13.90 5.29 0.93
CA ARG A 145 -14.00 5.70 2.34
C ARG A 145 -13.76 4.56 3.35
N GLU A 146 -13.00 3.54 2.95
CA GLU A 146 -12.78 2.34 3.76
C GLU A 146 -12.07 2.63 5.10
N ASN A 147 -11.11 3.54 5.14
CA ASN A 147 -10.37 3.83 6.36
C ASN A 147 -11.28 4.38 7.46
N LEU A 148 -12.20 5.30 7.11
CA LEU A 148 -13.16 5.86 8.06
C LEU A 148 -14.08 4.77 8.63
N ARG A 149 -14.54 3.85 7.77
CA ARG A 149 -15.36 2.70 8.17
C ARG A 149 -14.60 1.74 9.08
N LEU A 150 -13.33 1.46 8.78
CA LEU A 150 -12.48 0.58 9.58
C LEU A 150 -12.21 1.18 10.96
N LEU A 151 -11.86 2.47 11.04
CA LEU A 151 -11.68 3.18 12.31
C LEU A 151 -12.95 3.15 13.15
N LYS A 152 -14.10 3.47 12.54
CA LYS A 152 -15.40 3.44 13.21
C LYS A 152 -15.68 2.07 13.82
N LYS A 153 -15.44 1.00 13.06
CA LYS A 153 -15.63 -0.38 13.52
C LYS A 153 -14.63 -0.79 14.59
N GLN A 154 -13.36 -0.46 14.42
CA GLN A 154 -12.27 -0.90 15.30
C GLN A 154 -12.35 -0.28 16.70
N PHE A 155 -12.73 0.99 16.78
CA PHE A 155 -12.79 1.74 18.03
C PHE A 155 -14.21 1.93 18.58
N GLY A 156 -15.23 1.35 17.94
CA GLY A 156 -16.62 1.44 18.39
C GLY A 156 -17.17 2.86 18.37
N LEU A 157 -16.78 3.67 17.39
CA LEU A 157 -17.10 5.09 17.33
C LEU A 157 -18.50 5.32 16.75
N ASP A 158 -19.19 6.36 17.19
CA ASP A 158 -20.43 6.84 16.59
C ASP A 158 -20.13 7.57 15.29
N GLU A 159 -19.04 8.34 15.25
CA GLU A 159 -18.72 9.23 14.16
C GLU A 159 -17.20 9.36 13.94
N VAL A 160 -16.80 9.34 12.65
CA VAL A 160 -15.43 9.60 12.21
C VAL A 160 -15.49 10.65 11.11
N GLY A 161 -15.10 11.88 11.44
CA GLY A 161 -15.00 12.98 10.50
C GLY A 161 -13.61 13.11 9.89
N LEU A 162 -13.55 13.62 8.67
CA LEU A 162 -12.31 13.98 7.99
C LEU A 162 -12.53 15.26 7.19
N CYS A 163 -11.77 16.31 7.51
CA CYS A 163 -11.79 17.59 6.82
C CYS A 163 -10.45 17.85 6.11
N GLY A 164 -10.53 18.41 4.90
CA GLY A 164 -9.36 18.84 4.13
C GLY A 164 -9.13 20.33 4.27
N GLU A 165 -7.96 20.73 4.75
CA GLU A 165 -7.58 22.13 4.97
C GLU A 165 -6.34 22.50 4.14
N GLU A 166 -6.25 23.76 3.69
CA GLU A 166 -5.15 24.23 2.83
C GLU A 166 -3.87 24.49 3.63
N GLU A 167 -4.00 24.97 4.87
CA GLU A 167 -2.88 25.26 5.78
C GLU A 167 -2.42 24.03 6.59
N CYS A 168 -3.10 22.89 6.41
CA CYS A 168 -2.77 21.66 7.11
C CYS A 168 -1.63 20.92 6.39
N HIS A 169 -0.48 20.81 7.04
CA HIS A 169 0.72 20.19 6.47
C HIS A 169 0.79 18.67 6.69
N GLN A 170 0.13 18.16 7.73
CA GLN A 170 0.13 16.75 8.12
C GLN A 170 -1.20 16.35 8.75
N LEU A 171 -1.46 15.05 8.87
CA LEU A 171 -2.66 14.57 9.54
C LEU A 171 -2.67 14.99 11.02
N GLU A 172 -3.79 15.54 11.48
CA GLU A 172 -4.03 15.94 12.85
C GLU A 172 -5.34 15.31 13.35
N LEU A 173 -5.33 14.84 14.59
CA LEU A 173 -6.51 14.33 15.27
C LEU A 173 -7.06 15.47 16.13
N VAL A 174 -8.32 15.83 15.88
CA VAL A 174 -9.08 16.85 16.60
C VAL A 174 -10.15 16.10 17.39
N VAL A 175 -10.00 16.14 18.72
CA VAL A 175 -10.89 15.50 19.69
C VAL A 175 -11.86 16.55 20.23
#